data_AF-A0A2V6PGH0-F1
#
_entry.id   AF-A0A2V6PGH0-F1
#
_cell.length_a   1.000
_cell.length_b   1.000
_cell.length_c   1.000
_cell.angle_alpha   90.00
_cell.angle_beta   90.00
_cell.angle_gamma   90.00
#
_symmetry.space_group_name_H-M   'P 1'
#
loop_
_entity.id
_entity.type
_entity.pdbx_description
1 polymer ?
#
loop_
_entity_poly.entity_id
_entity_poly.type
_entity_poly.pdbx_seq_one_letter_code
_entity_poly.pdbx_strand_id
1 'polypeptide(L)'
;MVEGDLFTLQKLERARQRLVNLGYFESVTATTQPGSDKTKIIINVEVKEKPTGLFSIGGGFSSVDSFIGTVDLSQRNFLGRGWEASIKLRLGGNSQQGSIGFTEPWLFDRPLAAGFDLFDTRRQFTEYNLDSAGGDVRMSHPFAEFARWALTYRLT
;
A
#
# COMPACT_ATOMS: atom_id res chain seq x y z
N MET A 1 -9.45 6.71 -19.39
CA MET A 1 -9.31 6.36 -20.82
C MET A 1 -9.44 4.86 -20.87
N VAL A 2 -10.40 4.37 -21.63
CA VAL A 2 -10.57 2.94 -21.91
C VAL A 2 -10.21 2.73 -23.38
N GLU A 3 -9.87 1.51 -23.78
CA GLU A 3 -9.66 1.23 -25.20
C GLU A 3 -10.92 1.59 -26.01
N GLY A 4 -10.74 2.30 -27.14
CA GLY A 4 -11.84 2.78 -27.99
C GLY A 4 -12.41 4.17 -27.66
N ASP A 5 -12.00 4.79 -26.55
CA ASP A 5 -12.40 6.17 -26.20
C ASP A 5 -11.76 7.21 -27.14
N LEU A 6 -12.42 8.37 -27.29
CA LEU A 6 -11.80 9.53 -27.95
C LEU A 6 -10.47 9.89 -27.31
N PHE A 7 -9.44 10.00 -28.14
CA PHE A 7 -8.10 10.41 -27.71
C PHE A 7 -8.12 11.87 -27.24
N THR A 8 -7.50 12.12 -26.10
CA THR A 8 -7.27 13.47 -25.60
C THR A 8 -5.96 13.48 -24.82
N LEU A 9 -5.10 14.45 -25.09
CA LEU A 9 -3.81 14.59 -24.40
C LEU A 9 -3.98 14.67 -22.87
N GLN A 10 -5.03 15.34 -22.40
CA GLN A 10 -5.36 15.43 -20.97
C GLN A 10 -5.65 14.06 -20.32
N LYS A 11 -6.34 13.15 -21.05
CA LYS A 11 -6.61 11.79 -20.56
C LYS A 11 -5.32 10.98 -20.49
N LEU A 12 -4.42 11.15 -21.47
CA LEU A 12 -3.12 10.49 -21.50
C LEU A 12 -2.23 10.94 -20.34
N GLU A 13 -2.11 12.25 -20.11
CA GLU A 13 -1.33 12.78 -18.99
C GLU A 13 -1.88 12.35 -17.64
N ARG A 14 -3.21 12.33 -17.46
CA ARG A 14 -3.82 11.79 -16.23
C ARG A 14 -3.50 10.31 -16.02
N ALA A 15 -3.52 9.50 -17.08
CA ALA A 15 -3.18 8.08 -16.99
C ALA A 15 -1.70 7.90 -16.62
N ARG A 16 -0.80 8.64 -17.27
CA ARG A 16 0.63 8.66 -16.95
C ARG A 16 0.86 9.07 -15.49
N GLN A 17 0.19 10.12 -15.02
CA GLN A 17 0.28 10.56 -13.63
C GLN A 17 -0.19 9.48 -12.64
N ARG A 18 -1.27 8.76 -12.95
CA ARG A 18 -1.73 7.63 -12.11
C ARG A 18 -0.69 6.52 -12.03
N LEU A 19 -0.06 6.16 -13.15
CA LEU A 19 1.01 5.16 -13.18
C LEU A 19 2.23 5.59 -12.35
N VAL A 20 2.62 6.86 -12.43
CA VAL A 20 3.69 7.43 -11.59
C VAL A 20 3.29 7.37 -10.11
N ASN A 21 2.04 7.72 -9.78
CA ASN A 21 1.54 7.72 -8.41
C ASN A 21 1.46 6.33 -7.77
N LEU A 22 1.44 5.24 -8.56
CA LEU A 22 1.56 3.88 -8.01
C LEU A 22 2.91 3.68 -7.30
N GLY A 23 3.95 4.39 -7.74
CA GLY A 23 5.28 4.27 -7.15
C GLY A 23 5.94 2.91 -7.39
N TYR A 24 5.51 2.14 -8.39
CA TYR A 24 6.14 0.86 -8.78
C TYR A 24 7.21 1.02 -9.85
N PHE A 25 7.21 2.16 -10.55
CA PHE A 25 8.09 2.43 -11.66
C PHE A 25 9.05 3.58 -11.33
N GLU A 26 10.26 3.51 -11.87
CA GLU A 26 11.23 4.61 -11.86
C GLU A 26 10.85 5.65 -12.92
N SER A 27 10.50 5.18 -14.12
CA SER A 27 10.08 6.01 -15.24
C SER A 27 8.86 5.42 -15.96
N VAL A 28 8.01 6.31 -16.45
CA VAL A 28 6.83 5.98 -17.26
C VAL A 28 6.82 6.91 -18.46
N THR A 29 7.08 6.36 -19.64
CA THR A 29 7.10 7.09 -20.92
C THR A 29 5.90 6.65 -21.74
N ALA A 30 5.07 7.61 -22.17
CA ALA A 30 3.95 7.33 -23.06
C ALA A 30 4.26 7.93 -24.43
N THR A 31 4.27 7.10 -25.47
CA THR A 31 4.43 7.52 -26.86
C THR A 31 3.18 7.18 -27.66
N THR A 32 2.87 7.99 -28.66
CA THR A 32 1.73 7.78 -29.55
C THR A 32 2.21 7.43 -30.94
N GLN A 33 1.63 6.39 -31.54
CA GLN A 33 1.90 5.97 -32.90
C GLN A 33 0.60 5.99 -33.73
N PRO A 34 0.68 6.24 -35.05
CA PRO A 34 -0.48 6.10 -35.93
C PRO A 34 -1.02 4.67 -35.84
N GLY A 35 -2.33 4.52 -35.68
CA GLY A 35 -2.98 3.22 -35.68
C GLY A 35 -3.22 2.68 -37.10
N SER A 36 -3.97 1.58 -37.16
CA SER A 36 -4.34 0.91 -38.41
C SER A 36 -5.15 1.81 -39.37
N ASP A 37 -5.90 2.77 -38.82
CA ASP A 37 -6.73 3.73 -39.55
C ASP A 37 -6.36 5.17 -39.17
N LYS A 38 -6.67 6.14 -40.05
CA LYS A 38 -6.43 7.57 -39.82
C LYS A 38 -7.14 8.14 -38.58
N THR A 39 -8.13 7.44 -38.04
CA THR A 39 -8.90 7.82 -36.84
C THR A 39 -8.41 7.13 -35.57
N LYS A 40 -7.44 6.21 -35.67
CA LYS A 40 -6.92 5.41 -34.56
C LYS A 40 -5.51 5.86 -34.19
N ILE A 41 -5.25 5.91 -32.89
CA ILE A 41 -3.93 6.19 -32.33
C ILE A 41 -3.59 5.05 -31.38
N ILE A 42 -2.42 4.45 -31.55
CA ILE A 42 -1.86 3.45 -30.64
C ILE A 42 -1.05 4.20 -29.59
N ILE A 43 -1.25 3.86 -28.31
CA ILE A 43 -0.49 4.44 -27.20
C ILE A 43 0.40 3.36 -26.64
N ASN A 44 1.72 3.53 -26.79
CA ASN A 44 2.71 2.65 -26.21
C ASN A 44 3.16 3.24 -24.88
N VAL A 45 3.00 2.46 -23.81
CA VAL A 45 3.45 2.83 -22.47
C VAL A 45 4.67 1.98 -22.14
N GLU A 46 5.82 2.62 -22.10
CA GLU A 46 7.08 2.01 -21.69
C GLU A 46 7.31 2.33 -20.20
N VAL A 47 7.53 1.30 -19.41
CA VAL A 47 7.75 1.41 -17.96
C VAL A 47 9.08 0.79 -17.57
N LYS A 48 9.79 1.46 -16.67
CA LYS A 48 10.97 0.90 -16.01
C LYS A 48 10.62 0.58 -14.56
N GLU A 49 10.61 -0.69 -14.20
CA GLU A 49 10.33 -1.12 -12.83
C GLU A 49 11.42 -0.65 -11.86
N LYS A 50 11.03 -0.41 -10.60
CA LYS A 50 11.97 -0.15 -9.52
C LYS A 50 11.74 -1.10 -8.35
N PRO A 51 12.74 -1.29 -7.47
CA PRO A 51 12.54 -1.99 -6.22
C PRO A 51 11.42 -1.34 -5.39
N THR A 52 10.38 -2.10 -5.08
CA THR A 52 9.23 -1.66 -4.28
C THR A 52 9.27 -2.14 -2.83
N GLY A 53 10.36 -2.83 -2.46
CA GLY A 53 10.64 -3.23 -1.09
C GLY A 53 11.15 -2.05 -0.27
N LEU A 54 10.66 -1.94 0.95
CA LEU A 54 11.06 -0.94 1.92
C LEU A 54 11.46 -1.67 3.21
N PHE A 55 12.71 -1.47 3.59
CA PHE A 55 13.24 -1.85 4.89
C PHE A 55 13.52 -0.59 5.69
N SER A 56 12.99 -0.52 6.91
CA SER A 56 13.23 0.57 7.84
C SER A 56 13.62 0.00 9.20
N ILE A 57 14.61 0.64 9.82
CA ILE A 57 15.03 0.37 11.18
C ILE A 57 15.08 1.71 11.90
N GLY A 58 14.51 1.76 13.09
CA GLY A 58 14.41 2.98 13.89
C GLY A 58 14.56 2.68 15.36
N GLY A 59 14.97 3.68 16.13
CA GLY A 59 15.03 3.59 17.58
C GLY A 59 14.79 4.94 18.23
N GLY A 60 14.38 4.90 19.49
CA GLY A 60 14.08 6.09 20.28
C GLY A 60 14.11 5.83 21.77
N PHE A 61 13.96 6.88 22.55
CA PHE A 61 13.85 6.79 24.00
C PHE A 61 12.55 7.44 24.47
N SER A 62 11.84 6.79 25.38
CA SER A 62 10.60 7.23 25.98
C SER A 62 10.71 7.14 27.49
N SER A 63 10.15 8.10 28.23
CA SER A 63 10.08 8.01 29.70
C SER A 63 9.25 6.82 30.18
N VAL A 64 8.38 6.27 29.32
CA VAL A 64 7.47 5.15 29.66
C VAL A 64 8.11 3.81 29.31
N ASP A 65 8.64 3.67 28.10
CA ASP A 65 9.18 2.39 27.58
C ASP A 65 10.71 2.35 27.57
N SER A 66 11.38 3.38 28.11
CA SER A 66 12.84 3.54 28.04
C SER A 66 13.34 3.43 26.59
N PHE A 67 14.17 2.45 26.27
CA PHE A 67 14.65 2.24 24.90
C PHE A 67 13.57 1.56 24.04
N ILE A 68 13.33 2.10 22.85
CA ILE A 68 12.42 1.54 21.85
C ILE A 68 13.21 1.29 20.56
N GLY A 69 13.08 0.10 19.99
CA GLY A 69 13.56 -0.29 18.67
C GLY A 69 12.40 -0.73 17.78
N THR A 70 12.52 -0.44 16.49
CA THR A 70 11.52 -0.76 15.47
C THR A 70 12.21 -1.32 14.22
N VAL A 71 11.63 -2.36 13.66
CA VAL A 71 12.03 -2.93 12.37
C VAL A 71 10.76 -3.10 11.54
N ASP A 72 10.71 -2.42 10.40
CA ASP A 72 9.61 -2.48 9.47
C ASP A 72 10.12 -3.01 8.12
N LEU A 73 9.58 -4.14 7.69
CA LEU A 73 9.78 -4.68 6.36
C LEU A 73 8.44 -4.61 5.62
N SER A 74 8.42 -4.00 4.44
CA SER A 74 7.23 -3.96 3.59
C SER A 74 7.60 -4.14 2.14
N GLN A 75 6.75 -4.83 1.40
CA GLN A 75 6.89 -5.03 -0.03
C GLN A 75 5.61 -4.54 -0.70
N ARG A 76 5.71 -3.43 -1.43
CA ARG A 76 4.62 -2.99 -2.31
C ARG A 76 4.73 -3.75 -3.64
N ASN A 77 3.62 -3.96 -4.33
CA ASN A 77 3.59 -4.76 -5.56
C ASN A 77 4.18 -6.19 -5.38
N PHE A 78 3.81 -6.85 -4.27
CA PHE A 78 4.23 -8.21 -3.97
C PHE A 78 3.85 -9.15 -5.12
N LEU A 79 4.83 -9.90 -5.65
CA LEU A 79 4.70 -10.79 -6.81
C LEU A 79 4.22 -10.10 -8.10
N GLY A 80 4.35 -8.77 -8.22
CA GLY A 80 3.89 -8.04 -9.40
C GLY A 80 2.36 -7.89 -9.50
N ARG A 81 1.62 -8.19 -8.42
CA ARG A 81 0.14 -8.19 -8.41
C ARG A 81 -0.49 -6.91 -7.84
N GLY A 82 0.32 -5.92 -7.47
CA GLY A 82 -0.14 -4.73 -6.74
C GLY A 82 -0.47 -4.96 -5.26
N TRP A 83 -0.33 -6.19 -4.77
CA TRP A 83 -0.51 -6.54 -3.36
C TRP A 83 0.57 -5.88 -2.49
N GLU A 84 0.22 -5.58 -1.25
CA GLU A 84 1.14 -5.06 -0.24
C GLU A 84 1.24 -6.05 0.91
N ALA A 85 2.45 -6.47 1.24
CA ALA A 85 2.74 -7.32 2.39
C ALA A 85 3.69 -6.57 3.33
N SER A 86 3.46 -6.66 4.63
CA SER A 86 4.31 -6.00 5.62
C SER A 86 4.49 -6.84 6.88
N ILE A 87 5.66 -6.70 7.50
CA ILE A 87 6.02 -7.27 8.79
C ILE A 87 6.60 -6.13 9.61
N LYS A 88 6.09 -5.94 10.81
CA LYS A 88 6.56 -4.89 11.73
C LYS A 88 6.84 -5.49 13.08
N LEU A 89 8.02 -5.21 13.61
CA LEU A 89 8.46 -5.62 14.93
C LEU A 89 8.82 -4.35 15.72
N ARG A 90 8.30 -4.24 16.93
CA ARG A 90 8.63 -3.17 17.87
C ARG A 90 9.00 -3.78 19.21
N LEU A 91 10.13 -3.37 19.73
CA LEU A 91 10.69 -3.83 20.99
C LEU A 91 10.99 -2.62 21.87
N GLY A 92 10.29 -2.50 22.99
CA GLY A 92 10.50 -1.50 24.02
C GLY A 92 10.84 -2.15 25.36
N GLY A 93 11.23 -1.33 26.34
CA GLY A 93 11.49 -1.80 27.70
C GLY A 93 10.28 -2.46 28.36
N ASN A 94 9.08 -1.92 28.12
CA ASN A 94 7.84 -2.40 28.74
C ASN A 94 6.81 -2.92 27.72
N SER A 95 7.09 -2.84 26.41
CA SER A 95 6.16 -3.22 25.36
C SER A 95 6.86 -3.96 24.22
N GLN A 96 6.23 -5.00 23.70
CA GLN A 96 6.68 -5.75 22.53
C GLN A 96 5.49 -5.92 21.61
N GLN A 97 5.66 -5.65 20.33
CA GLN A 97 4.61 -5.75 19.34
C GLN A 97 5.16 -6.37 18.06
N GLY A 98 4.53 -7.44 17.60
CA GLY A 98 4.70 -7.99 16.26
C GLY A 98 3.42 -7.81 15.46
N SER A 99 3.55 -7.49 14.17
CA SER A 99 2.39 -7.51 13.26
C SER A 99 2.79 -7.94 11.86
N ILE A 100 1.87 -8.64 11.20
CA ILE A 100 1.96 -9.05 9.81
C ILE A 100 0.71 -8.52 9.12
N GLY A 101 0.89 -7.79 8.03
CA GLY A 101 -0.19 -7.15 7.28
C GLY A 101 -0.19 -7.57 5.83
N PHE A 102 -1.38 -7.75 5.27
CA PHE A 102 -1.59 -7.96 3.84
C PHE A 102 -2.70 -7.03 3.34
N THR A 103 -2.52 -6.44 2.15
CA THR A 103 -3.50 -5.55 1.55
C THR A 103 -3.56 -5.74 0.03
N GLU A 104 -4.77 -5.88 -0.49
CA GLU A 104 -5.11 -5.86 -1.90
C GLU A 104 -5.84 -4.55 -2.23
N PRO A 105 -5.20 -3.59 -2.93
CA PRO A 105 -5.81 -2.27 -3.17
C PRO A 105 -6.92 -2.24 -4.23
N TRP A 106 -6.98 -3.28 -5.08
CA TRP A 106 -7.90 -3.39 -6.23
C TRP A 106 -8.69 -4.69 -6.22
N LEU A 107 -9.39 -4.97 -5.12
CA LEU A 107 -10.22 -6.16 -4.99
C LEU A 107 -11.33 -6.18 -6.06
N PHE A 108 -11.47 -7.30 -6.77
CA PHE A 108 -12.43 -7.49 -7.86
C PHE A 108 -12.30 -6.49 -9.03
N ASP A 109 -11.07 -6.05 -9.32
CA ASP A 109 -10.77 -5.07 -10.38
C ASP A 109 -11.48 -3.72 -10.20
N ARG A 110 -11.88 -3.42 -8.97
CA ARG A 110 -12.51 -2.16 -8.57
C ARG A 110 -11.56 -1.42 -7.64
N PRO A 111 -11.71 -0.09 -7.48
CA PRO A 111 -10.95 0.66 -6.48
C PRO A 111 -11.45 0.34 -5.06
N LEU A 112 -11.56 -0.94 -4.70
CA LEU A 112 -11.96 -1.45 -3.41
C LEU A 112 -10.72 -2.06 -2.78
N ALA A 113 -10.14 -1.38 -1.82
CA ALA A 113 -9.01 -1.92 -1.08
C ALA A 113 -9.52 -2.80 0.06
N ALA A 114 -9.01 -4.01 0.17
CA ALA A 114 -9.25 -4.90 1.29
C ALA A 114 -7.94 -5.40 1.87
N GLY A 115 -7.91 -5.70 3.16
CA GLY A 115 -6.71 -6.20 3.80
C GLY A 115 -7.00 -6.79 5.17
N PHE A 116 -6.00 -7.44 5.72
CA PHE A 116 -6.02 -7.91 7.08
C PHE A 116 -4.65 -7.69 7.73
N ASP A 117 -4.66 -7.50 9.03
CA ASP A 117 -3.48 -7.36 9.85
C ASP A 117 -3.62 -8.35 11.02
N LEU A 118 -2.60 -9.15 11.28
CA LEU A 118 -2.49 -9.99 12.46
C LEU A 118 -1.46 -9.36 13.38
N PHE A 119 -1.76 -9.24 14.66
CA PHE A 119 -0.86 -8.63 15.62
C PHE A 119 -0.82 -9.41 16.93
N ASP A 120 0.35 -9.38 17.55
CA ASP A 120 0.56 -9.84 18.91
C ASP A 120 1.26 -8.71 19.68
N THR A 121 0.72 -8.37 20.83
CA THR A 121 1.22 -7.26 21.66
C THR A 121 1.28 -7.71 23.11
N ARG A 122 2.48 -7.65 23.67
CA ARG A 122 2.74 -7.85 25.10
C ARG A 122 3.13 -6.54 25.72
N ARG A 123 2.47 -6.17 26.80
CA ARG A 123 2.79 -4.95 27.57
C ARG A 123 2.83 -5.26 29.06
N GLN A 124 3.93 -4.87 29.69
CA GLN A 124 4.16 -5.03 31.11
C GLN A 124 3.88 -3.71 31.82
N PHE A 125 2.88 -3.73 32.69
CA PHE A 125 2.61 -2.65 33.65
C PHE A 125 3.13 -3.06 35.02
N THR A 126 3.22 -2.09 35.94
CA THR A 126 3.71 -2.33 37.29
C THR A 126 2.81 -3.31 38.06
N GLU A 127 1.50 -3.28 37.79
CA GLU A 127 0.50 -4.06 38.52
C GLU A 127 0.01 -5.31 37.76
N TYR A 128 0.13 -5.33 36.44
CA TYR A 128 -0.37 -6.44 35.61
C TYR A 128 0.34 -6.54 34.26
N ASN A 129 0.24 -7.71 33.63
CA ASN A 129 0.68 -7.92 32.25
C ASN A 129 -0.54 -7.97 31.32
N LEU A 130 -0.43 -7.30 30.18
CA LEU A 130 -1.42 -7.32 29.13
C LEU A 130 -0.84 -8.01 27.90
N ASP A 131 -1.39 -9.18 27.60
CA ASP A 131 -1.13 -9.92 26.37
C ASP A 131 -2.37 -9.82 25.49
N SER A 132 -2.21 -9.34 24.26
CA SER A 132 -3.29 -9.20 23.28
C SER A 132 -2.80 -9.69 21.93
N ALA A 133 -3.35 -10.84 21.53
CA ALA A 133 -3.20 -11.38 20.19
C ALA A 133 -4.53 -11.21 19.46
N GLY A 134 -4.47 -10.63 18.28
CA GLY A 134 -5.66 -10.26 17.55
C GLY A 134 -5.41 -10.10 16.07
N GLY A 135 -6.47 -9.70 15.39
CA GLY A 135 -6.40 -9.33 14.00
C GLY A 135 -7.43 -8.30 13.64
N ASP A 136 -7.21 -7.60 12.55
CA ASP A 136 -8.21 -6.74 11.96
C ASP A 136 -8.40 -7.03 10.48
N VAL A 137 -9.64 -6.81 10.03
CA VAL A 137 -10.02 -6.83 8.62
C VAL A 137 -10.43 -5.43 8.27
N ARG A 138 -9.92 -4.95 7.14
CA ARG A 138 -10.07 -3.57 6.68
C ARG A 138 -10.54 -3.55 5.25
N MET A 139 -11.49 -2.68 4.96
CA MET A 139 -12.02 -2.43 3.63
C MET A 139 -12.16 -0.93 3.42
N SER A 140 -11.76 -0.42 2.26
CA SER A 140 -11.91 1.00 1.94
C SER A 140 -12.14 1.22 0.46
N HIS A 141 -12.91 2.25 0.11
CA HIS A 141 -13.19 2.59 -1.28
C HIS A 141 -13.39 4.09 -1.47
N PRO A 142 -12.78 4.71 -2.50
CA PRO A 142 -12.99 6.10 -2.84
C PRO A 142 -14.31 6.23 -3.61
N PHE A 143 -15.25 7.01 -3.07
CA PHE A 143 -16.53 7.28 -3.73
C PHE A 143 -16.55 8.64 -4.45
N ALA A 144 -15.64 9.55 -4.09
CA ALA A 144 -15.40 10.80 -4.81
C ALA A 144 -13.89 11.06 -4.94
N GLU A 145 -13.50 12.05 -5.74
CA GLU A 145 -12.08 12.39 -5.98
C GLU A 145 -11.31 12.69 -4.68
N PHE A 146 -12.01 13.24 -3.67
CA PHE A 146 -11.44 13.61 -2.38
C PHE A 146 -12.09 12.91 -1.19
N ALA A 147 -12.98 11.94 -1.42
CA ALA A 147 -13.72 11.28 -0.35
C ALA A 147 -13.62 9.76 -0.45
N ARG A 148 -13.30 9.13 0.69
CA ARG A 148 -13.19 7.68 0.85
C ARG A 148 -14.01 7.23 2.05
N TRP A 149 -14.63 6.06 1.92
CA TRP A 149 -15.14 5.35 3.09
C TRP A 149 -14.16 4.24 3.46
N ALA A 150 -14.05 3.96 4.76
CA ALA A 150 -13.21 2.91 5.30
C ALA A 150 -13.93 2.24 6.47
N LEU A 151 -13.89 0.91 6.50
CA LEU A 151 -14.42 0.06 7.54
C LEU A 151 -13.26 -0.80 8.07
N THR A 152 -13.08 -0.80 9.39
CA THR A 152 -12.12 -1.67 10.07
C THR A 152 -12.85 -2.40 11.17
N TYR A 153 -12.73 -3.72 11.17
CA TYR A 153 -13.23 -4.57 12.24
C TYR A 153 -12.04 -5.24 12.92
N ARG A 154 -11.89 -5.00 14.22
CA ARG A 154 -10.79 -5.53 15.03
C ARG A 154 -11.30 -6.58 16.01
N LEU A 155 -10.59 -7.68 16.06
CA LEU A 155 -10.74 -8.79 16.99
C LEU A 155 -9.50 -8.81 17.88
N THR A 156 -9.69 -8.75 19.19
CA THR A 156 -8.65 -8.75 20.23
C THR A 156 -9.07 -9.65 21.37
#